data_AF-W9H9D3-F1
#
_entry.id   AF-W9H9D3-F1
#
_cell.length_a   1.000
_cell.length_b   1.000
_cell.length_c   1.000
_cell.angle_alpha   90.00
_cell.angle_beta   90.00
_cell.angle_gamma   90.00
#
_symmetry.space_group_name_H-M   'P 1'
#
loop_
_entity.id
_entity.type
_entity.pdbx_description
1 polymer ?
#
loop_
_entity_poly.entity_id
_entity_poly.type
_entity_poly.pdbx_seq_one_letter_code
_entity_poly.pdbx_strand_id
1 'polypeptide(L)'
;MASTDAATPWHAAYPPPLNKTPAAMTRQEVLEMMKDSKNIAGRNYVLIDLRRTDHEGGNIRGSINLPAQSLYPTIKTLYGLFKSAGVQKIIWYCCTS
;
A
#
# COMPACT_ATOMS: atom_id res chain seq x y z
N MET A 1 -2.47 -1.38 40.94
CA MET A 1 -1.38 -1.00 40.01
C MET A 1 -1.75 -1.58 38.65
N ALA A 2 -2.10 -0.73 37.67
CA ALA A 2 -2.37 -1.19 36.32
C ALA A 2 -1.03 -1.44 35.63
N SER A 3 -0.73 -2.70 35.30
CA SER A 3 0.46 -3.07 34.53
C SER A 3 0.34 -2.45 33.14
N THR A 4 1.18 -1.45 32.85
CA THR A 4 1.42 -0.96 31.49
C THR A 4 2.28 -1.97 30.75
N ASP A 5 1.72 -3.12 30.40
CA ASP A 5 2.32 -3.95 29.35
C ASP A 5 2.07 -3.22 28.03
N ALA A 6 3.12 -2.56 27.53
CA ALA A 6 3.11 -2.02 26.18
C ALA A 6 2.91 -3.20 25.23
N ALA A 7 1.69 -3.33 24.68
CA ALA A 7 1.35 -4.39 23.76
C ALA A 7 2.39 -4.47 22.65
N THR A 8 2.94 -5.66 22.41
CA THR A 8 3.92 -5.88 21.35
C THR A 8 3.35 -5.36 20.02
N PRO A 9 4.06 -4.49 19.29
CA PRO A 9 3.58 -3.99 18.01
C PRO A 9 3.31 -5.14 17.04
N TRP A 10 2.20 -5.09 16.31
CA TRP A 10 1.80 -6.18 15.38
C TRP A 10 2.89 -6.54 14.37
N HIS A 11 3.67 -5.55 13.93
CA HIS A 11 4.72 -5.74 12.93
C HIS A 11 5.95 -6.49 13.48
N ALA A 12 6.08 -6.65 14.80
CA ALA A 12 7.17 -7.40 15.42
C ALA A 12 7.11 -8.91 15.10
N ALA A 13 5.97 -9.41 14.62
CA ALA A 13 5.82 -10.78 14.13
C ALA A 13 6.52 -11.03 12.78
N TYR A 14 6.98 -9.98 12.09
CA TYR A 14 7.55 -10.05 10.76
C TYR A 14 9.02 -9.62 10.74
N PRO A 15 9.83 -10.14 9.78
CA PRO A 15 11.20 -9.71 9.59
C PRO A 15 11.32 -8.19 9.37
N PRO A 16 12.45 -7.58 9.76
CA PRO A 16 12.70 -6.18 9.48
C PRO A 16 12.72 -5.89 7.97
N PRO A 17 12.34 -4.66 7.56
CA PRO A 17 12.33 -4.29 6.14
C PRO A 17 13.74 -4.38 5.55
N LEU A 18 13.84 -5.01 4.38
CA LEU A 18 15.09 -5.13 3.63
C LEU A 18 15.53 -3.79 3.04
N ASN A 19 14.57 -2.95 2.63
CA ASN A 19 14.81 -1.59 2.13
C ASN A 19 14.16 -0.57 3.07
N LYS A 20 14.98 0.29 3.69
CA LYS A 20 14.53 1.36 4.61
C LYS A 20 14.22 2.67 3.90
N THR A 21 14.60 2.81 2.64
CA THR A 21 14.43 4.00 1.82
C THR A 21 13.77 3.60 0.49
N PRO A 22 12.49 3.18 0.53
CA PRO A 22 11.76 2.90 -0.70
C PRO A 22 11.67 4.16 -1.57
N ALA A 23 11.59 3.97 -2.89
CA ALA A 23 11.31 5.07 -3.79
C ALA A 23 9.96 5.70 -3.40
N ALA A 24 9.95 7.03 -3.25
CA ALA A 24 8.77 7.79 -2.87
C ALA A 24 8.26 8.58 -4.07
N MET A 25 6.96 8.88 -4.04
CA MET A 25 6.30 9.72 -5.04
C MET A 25 5.40 10.71 -4.29
N THR A 26 5.48 11.98 -4.67
CA THR A 26 4.67 13.04 -4.08
C THR A 26 3.21 12.92 -4.50
N ARG A 27 2.31 13.55 -3.73
CA ARG A 27 0.89 13.64 -4.08
C ARG A 27 0.67 14.25 -5.47
N GLN A 28 1.44 15.27 -5.82
CA GLN A 28 1.35 15.95 -7.12
C GLN A 28 1.74 15.01 -8.26
N GLU A 29 2.85 14.28 -8.13
CA GLU A 29 3.29 13.30 -9.14
C GLU A 29 2.27 12.18 -9.33
N VAL A 30 1.65 11.68 -8.24
CA VAL A 30 0.54 10.71 -8.34
C VAL A 30 -0.63 11.31 -9.12
N LEU A 31 -1.04 12.53 -8.80
CA LEU A 31 -2.16 13.18 -9.44
C LEU A 31 -1.92 13.44 -10.92
N GLU A 32 -0.72 13.89 -11.30
CA GLU A 32 -0.33 14.10 -12.70
C GLU A 32 -0.32 12.79 -13.47
N MET A 33 0.26 11.73 -12.90
CA MET A 33 0.23 10.39 -13.47
C MET A 33 -1.20 9.90 -13.70
N MET A 34 -2.11 10.13 -12.74
CA MET A 34 -3.52 9.73 -12.86
C MET A 34 -4.29 10.53 -13.92
N LYS A 35 -3.90 11.77 -14.20
CA LYS A 35 -4.53 12.64 -15.20
C LYS A 35 -4.07 12.33 -16.62
N ASP A 36 -2.88 11.77 -16.79
CA ASP A 36 -2.36 11.36 -18.09
C ASP A 36 -3.13 10.14 -18.62
N SER A 37 -3.83 10.32 -19.74
CA SER A 37 -4.64 9.27 -20.39
C SER A 37 -3.84 8.07 -20.88
N LYS A 38 -2.51 8.19 -21.01
CA LYS A 38 -1.62 7.08 -21.34
C LYS A 38 -1.40 6.14 -20.15
N ASN A 39 -1.65 6.60 -18.93
CA ASN A 39 -1.50 5.81 -17.71
C ASN A 39 -2.87 5.24 -17.31
N ILE A 40 -3.11 3.98 -17.67
CA ILE A 40 -4.36 3.28 -17.38
C ILE A 40 -4.22 2.55 -16.03
N ALA A 41 -5.10 2.86 -15.07
CA ALA A 41 -5.17 2.16 -13.79
C ALA A 41 -5.49 0.66 -13.99
N GLY A 42 -4.84 -0.21 -13.22
CA GLY A 42 -4.96 -1.66 -13.35
C GLY A 42 -4.14 -2.29 -14.49
N ARG A 43 -3.62 -1.48 -15.42
CA ARG A 43 -2.74 -1.92 -16.51
C ARG A 43 -1.33 -1.36 -16.39
N ASN A 44 -1.19 -0.04 -16.30
CA ASN A 44 0.11 0.62 -16.18
C ASN A 44 0.52 0.79 -14.72
N TYR A 45 -0.44 1.11 -13.86
CA TYR A 45 -0.20 1.27 -12.43
C TYR A 45 -1.35 0.73 -11.57
N VAL A 46 -1.05 0.39 -10.32
CA VAL A 46 -2.03 0.07 -9.28
C VAL A 46 -1.74 0.90 -8.03
N LEU A 47 -2.79 1.47 -7.44
CA LEU A 47 -2.74 2.15 -6.15
C LEU A 47 -3.19 1.17 -5.06
N ILE A 48 -2.37 1.00 -4.02
CA ILE A 48 -2.67 0.14 -2.88
C ILE A 48 -2.86 0.98 -1.62
N ASP A 49 -4.05 0.90 -1.04
CA ASP A 49 -4.39 1.54 0.22
C ASP A 49 -4.08 0.59 1.39
N LEU A 50 -3.14 0.96 2.25
CA LEU A 50 -2.71 0.17 3.39
C LEU A 50 -3.51 0.41 4.67
N ARG A 51 -4.52 1.31 4.65
CA ARG A 51 -5.36 1.62 5.81
C ARG A 51 -6.25 0.44 6.20
N ARG A 52 -6.74 0.44 7.46
CA ARG A 52 -7.80 -0.48 7.92
C ARG A 52 -9.18 0.10 7.59
N THR A 53 -10.01 0.39 8.59
CA THR A 53 -11.37 0.93 8.46
C THR A 53 -11.39 2.41 8.04
N ASP A 54 -10.27 3.11 8.15
CA ASP A 54 -10.18 4.57 7.91
C ASP A 54 -10.29 4.96 6.41
N HIS A 55 -10.54 3.99 5.51
CA HIS A 55 -10.81 4.23 4.09
C HIS A 55 -12.28 4.55 3.78
N GLU A 56 -13.19 4.29 4.72
CA GLU A 56 -14.65 4.44 4.53
C GLU A 56 -15.07 5.91 4.35
N GLY A 57 -14.29 6.87 4.89
CA GLY A 57 -14.50 8.30 4.68
C GLY A 57 -14.00 8.83 3.31
N GLY A 58 -13.40 7.97 2.50
CA GLY A 58 -12.87 8.30 1.18
C GLY A 58 -11.54 7.62 0.86
N ASN A 59 -11.42 7.15 -0.38
CA ASN A 59 -10.20 6.56 -0.93
C ASN A 59 -9.88 7.15 -2.31
N ILE A 60 -8.66 6.93 -2.77
CA ILE A 60 -8.28 7.34 -4.12
C ILE A 60 -9.00 6.41 -5.10
N ARG A 61 -9.80 6.99 -6.00
CA ARG A 61 -10.60 6.24 -6.97
C ARG A 61 -9.74 5.23 -7.74
N GLY A 62 -10.16 3.96 -7.71
CA GLY A 62 -9.46 2.86 -8.37
C GLY A 62 -8.32 2.24 -7.57
N SER A 63 -8.15 2.61 -6.29
CA SER A 63 -7.24 1.91 -5.38
C SER A 63 -7.85 0.60 -4.87
N ILE A 64 -6.96 -0.32 -4.48
CA ILE A 64 -7.31 -1.58 -3.82
C ILE A 64 -6.91 -1.46 -2.35
N ASN A 65 -7.83 -1.73 -1.43
CA ASN A 65 -7.52 -1.73 -0.01
C ASN A 65 -6.93 -3.08 0.43
N LEU A 66 -5.67 -3.06 0.87
CA LEU A 66 -4.92 -4.19 1.39
C LEU A 66 -4.26 -3.79 2.72
N PRO A 67 -4.95 -3.94 3.86
CA PRO A 67 -4.47 -3.46 5.15
C PRO A 67 -3.08 -4.01 5.53
N ALA A 68 -2.21 -3.15 6.05
CA ALA A 68 -0.82 -3.51 6.36
C ALA A 68 -0.69 -4.72 7.32
N GLN A 69 -1.64 -4.88 8.24
CA GLN A 69 -1.61 -5.92 9.27
C GLN A 69 -1.80 -7.34 8.72
N SER A 70 -2.50 -7.48 7.58
CA SER A 70 -2.76 -8.77 6.91
C SER A 70 -2.00 -8.93 5.59
N LEU A 71 -1.23 -7.92 5.18
CA LEU A 71 -0.55 -7.91 3.89
C LEU A 71 0.61 -8.90 3.82
N TYR A 72 1.45 -8.98 4.86
CA TYR A 72 2.74 -9.67 4.80
C TYR A 72 2.67 -11.12 4.25
N PRO A 73 1.74 -11.99 4.70
CA PRO A 73 1.64 -13.36 4.18
C PRO A 73 1.28 -13.45 2.70
N THR A 74 0.65 -12.42 2.13
CA THR A 74 0.12 -12.42 0.76
C THR A 74 1.01 -11.68 -0.25
N ILE A 75 2.09 -11.01 0.19
CA ILE A 75 2.98 -10.20 -0.66
C ILE A 75 3.46 -10.97 -1.90
N LYS A 76 3.91 -12.23 -1.73
CA LYS A 76 4.42 -13.04 -2.86
C LYS A 76 3.33 -13.33 -3.90
N THR A 77 2.13 -13.68 -3.46
CA THR A 77 1.00 -13.95 -4.34
C THR A 77 0.58 -12.68 -5.09
N LEU A 78 0.46 -11.56 -4.37
CA LEU A 78 0.13 -10.25 -4.98
C LEU A 78 1.17 -9.83 -6.02
N TYR A 79 2.46 -9.99 -5.71
CA TYR A 79 3.53 -9.74 -6.67
C TYR A 79 3.38 -10.58 -7.94
N GLY A 80 3.13 -11.89 -7.79
CA GLY A 80 2.89 -12.79 -8.92
C GLY A 80 1.68 -12.39 -9.77
N LEU A 81 0.57 -11.99 -9.12
CA LEU A 81 -0.64 -11.52 -9.79
C LEU A 81 -0.37 -10.23 -10.58
N PHE A 82 0.21 -9.21 -9.95
CA PHE A 82 0.51 -7.94 -10.62
C PHE A 82 1.50 -8.10 -11.77
N LYS A 83 2.53 -8.92 -11.58
CA LYS A 83 3.49 -9.24 -12.63
C LYS A 83 2.84 -9.95 -13.81
N SER A 84 1.97 -10.93 -13.56
CA SER A 84 1.26 -11.66 -14.61
C SER A 84 0.25 -10.79 -15.35
N ALA A 85 -0.35 -9.82 -14.66
CA ALA A 85 -1.22 -8.81 -15.26
C ALA A 85 -0.46 -7.74 -16.06
N GLY A 86 0.88 -7.77 -16.08
CA GLY A 86 1.71 -6.81 -16.81
C GLY A 86 1.76 -5.42 -16.16
N VAL A 87 1.40 -5.31 -14.88
CA VAL A 87 1.42 -4.04 -14.14
C VAL A 87 2.86 -3.60 -13.93
N GLN A 88 3.18 -2.38 -14.38
CA GLN A 88 4.55 -1.87 -14.34
C GLN A 88 4.86 -1.09 -13.04
N LYS A 89 3.85 -0.49 -12.42
CA LYS A 89 4.03 0.37 -11.25
C LYS A 89 3.02 0.02 -10.14
N ILE A 90 3.50 -0.26 -8.95
CA ILE A 90 2.66 -0.49 -7.76
C ILE A 90 2.99 0.60 -6.75
N ILE A 91 2.01 1.41 -6.39
CA ILE A 91 2.17 2.56 -5.50
C ILE A 91 1.40 2.26 -4.22
N TRP A 92 2.13 2.17 -3.13
CA TRP A 92 1.58 1.91 -1.81
C TRP A 92 1.40 3.23 -1.09
N TYR A 93 0.25 3.44 -0.48
CA TYR A 93 0.04 4.58 0.40
C TYR A 93 -0.61 4.11 1.70
N CYS A 94 -0.13 4.67 2.79
CA CYS A 94 -0.83 4.69 4.06
C CYS A 94 -1.13 6.16 4.37
N CYS A 95 -2.30 6.43 4.93
CA CYS A 95 -2.57 7.73 5.53
C CYS A 95 -2.52 7.55 7.05
N THR A 96 -1.66 8.31 7.71
CA THR A 96 -1.95 8.78 9.06
C THR A 96 -2.36 10.24 8.87
N SER A 97 -3.40 10.68 9.57
CA SER A 97 -3.53 12.10 9.88
C SER A 97 -2.35 12.55 10.73
#